data_AF-A0A8S1DCQ3-F1
#
_entry.id   AF-A0A8S1DCQ3-F1
#
_cell.length_a   1.000
_cell.length_b   1.000
_cell.length_c   1.000
_cell.angle_alpha   90.00
_cell.angle_beta   90.00
_cell.angle_gamma   90.00
#
_symmetry.space_group_name_H-M   'P 1'
#
loop_
_entity.id
_entity.type
_entity.pdbx_description
1 polymer ?
#
loop_
_entity_poly.entity_id
_entity_poly.type
_entity_poly.pdbx_seq_one_letter_code
_entity_poly.pdbx_strand_id
1 'polypeptide(L)'
;MIRMFSGTSVCRVGLNQKALTKLLSTTIMPEMPPCDHKPGTYEGPDYTKVQSIKKQNIVPCILSYYKKPLLLHEGHMQWLFDHTGKRYLDML
;
A
#
# COMPACT_ATOMS: atom_id res chain seq x y z
N MET A 1 -33.20 -41.38 -50.32
CA MET A 1 -33.37 -42.44 -49.31
C MET A 1 -32.36 -42.19 -48.19
N ILE A 2 -32.90 -42.16 -46.97
CA ILE A 2 -32.31 -41.79 -45.68
C ILE A 2 -31.05 -42.62 -45.34
N ARG A 3 -30.03 -42.01 -44.72
CA ARG A 3 -29.31 -42.46 -43.48
C ARG A 3 -27.99 -41.69 -43.30
N MET A 4 -27.93 -40.83 -42.27
CA MET A 4 -27.28 -41.05 -40.97
C MET A 4 -25.77 -40.72 -40.96
N PHE A 5 -25.43 -39.58 -40.37
CA PHE A 5 -24.21 -39.45 -39.58
C PHE A 5 -24.56 -38.78 -38.25
N SER A 6 -24.65 -39.61 -37.21
CA SER A 6 -24.65 -39.16 -35.82
C SER A 6 -23.22 -38.77 -35.43
N GLY A 7 -23.04 -37.51 -35.05
CA GLY A 7 -21.81 -37.02 -34.46
C GLY A 7 -22.14 -35.88 -33.51
N THR A 8 -22.61 -36.21 -32.31
CA THR A 8 -22.74 -35.24 -31.23
C THR A 8 -21.34 -34.83 -30.78
N SER A 9 -20.83 -33.72 -31.32
CA SER A 9 -19.67 -33.04 -30.77
C SER A 9 -20.09 -32.39 -29.46
N VAL A 10 -19.77 -33.05 -28.35
CA VAL A 10 -19.86 -32.45 -27.02
C VAL A 10 -18.88 -31.28 -27.01
N CYS A 11 -19.42 -30.07 -27.16
CA CYS A 11 -18.67 -28.84 -26.96
C CYS A 11 -18.25 -28.80 -25.49
N ARG A 12 -17.03 -29.24 -25.19
CA ARG A 12 -16.39 -28.97 -23.90
C ARG A 12 -16.15 -27.46 -23.84
N VAL A 13 -17.07 -26.73 -23.21
CA VAL A 13 -16.79 -25.39 -22.72
C VAL A 13 -15.73 -25.56 -21.64
N GLY A 14 -14.47 -25.43 -22.03
CA GLY A 14 -13.36 -25.39 -21.10
C GLY A 14 -13.53 -24.17 -20.22
N LEU A 15 -14.03 -24.38 -19.00
CA LEU A 15 -13.92 -23.40 -17.93
C LEU A 15 -12.43 -23.15 -17.70
N ASN A 16 -11.92 -22.06 -18.28
CA ASN A 16 -10.55 -21.62 -18.07
C ASN A 16 -10.43 -21.14 -16.62
N GLN A 17 -9.97 -22.03 -15.73
CA GLN A 17 -9.73 -21.76 -14.31
C GLN A 17 -8.82 -20.55 -14.07
N LYS A 18 -8.04 -20.11 -15.06
CA LYS A 18 -7.17 -18.93 -14.98
C LYS A 18 -7.94 -17.59 -14.99
N ALA A 19 -9.17 -17.57 -15.50
CA ALA A 19 -10.00 -16.36 -15.45
C ALA A 19 -10.64 -16.17 -14.07
N LEU A 20 -11.00 -17.28 -13.41
CA LEU A 20 -11.66 -17.27 -12.11
C LEU A 20 -10.70 -16.85 -10.99
N THR A 21 -9.41 -17.19 -11.09
CA THR A 21 -8.38 -16.73 -10.15
C THR A 21 -8.01 -15.25 -10.32
N LYS A 22 -8.21 -14.65 -11.50
CA LYS A 22 -7.98 -13.21 -11.71
C LYS A 22 -9.07 -12.34 -11.06
N LEU A 23 -10.31 -12.83 -10.98
CA LEU A 23 -11.45 -12.10 -10.41
C LEU A 23 -11.45 -12.07 -8.87
N LEU A 24 -10.77 -13.03 -8.22
CA LEU A 24 -10.70 -13.15 -6.76
C LEU A 24 -9.47 -12.44 -6.14
N SER A 25 -8.54 -11.96 -6.98
CA SER A 25 -7.26 -11.34 -6.57
C SER A 25 -7.32 -9.82 -6.41
N THR A 26 -8.47 -9.19 -6.73
CA THR A 26 -8.70 -7.78 -6.36
C THR A 26 -8.98 -7.72 -4.86
N THR A 27 -7.93 -7.92 -4.06
CA THR A 27 -7.90 -7.57 -2.65
C THR A 27 -8.43 -6.15 -2.54
N ILE A 28 -9.56 -5.97 -1.86
CA ILE A 28 -10.19 -4.67 -1.60
C ILE A 28 -9.26 -3.94 -0.63
N MET A 29 -8.14 -3.44 -1.14
CA MET A 29 -7.29 -2.54 -0.37
C MET A 29 -8.09 -1.24 -0.24
N PRO A 30 -8.33 -0.76 0.99
CA PRO A 30 -9.02 0.50 1.17
C PRO A 30 -8.22 1.60 0.46
N GLU A 31 -8.90 2.36 -0.38
CA GLU A 31 -8.31 3.53 -1.03
C GLU A 31 -8.13 4.63 0.02
N MET A 32 -7.02 5.37 -0.08
CA MET A 32 -6.78 6.51 0.79
C MET A 32 -7.81 7.61 0.48
N PRO A 33 -8.48 8.19 1.48
CA PRO A 33 -9.42 9.28 1.24
C PRO A 33 -8.80 10.44 0.43
N PRO A 34 -9.60 11.14 -0.38
CA PRO A 34 -9.13 12.28 -1.14
C PRO A 34 -8.64 13.38 -0.19
N CYS A 35 -7.56 14.05 -0.57
CA CYS A 35 -7.09 15.24 0.13
C CYS A 35 -6.23 16.07 -0.83
N ASP A 36 -6.62 17.34 -0.96
CA ASP A 36 -6.04 18.30 -1.91
C ASP A 36 -4.77 18.97 -1.36
N HIS A 37 -4.46 18.74 -0.08
CA HIS A 37 -3.31 19.32 0.59
C HIS A 37 -2.01 18.76 0.02
N LYS A 38 -1.10 19.67 -0.34
CA LYS A 38 0.24 19.35 -0.84
C LYS A 38 1.24 19.74 0.24
N PRO A 39 1.96 18.78 0.84
CA PRO A 39 2.96 19.10 1.84
C PRO A 39 4.13 19.88 1.22
N GLY A 40 4.79 20.69 2.04
CA GLY A 40 6.04 21.33 1.67
C GLY A 40 7.17 20.32 1.50
N THR A 41 8.26 20.72 0.83
CA THR A 41 9.48 19.92 0.75
C THR A 41 10.18 19.90 2.11
N TYR A 42 10.71 18.74 2.50
CA TYR A 42 11.48 18.62 3.74
C TYR A 42 12.87 19.26 3.57
N GLU A 43 13.08 20.40 4.20
CA GLU A 43 14.35 21.14 4.21
C GLU A 43 15.24 20.85 5.44
N GLY A 44 14.90 19.80 6.19
CA GLY A 44 15.61 19.44 7.41
C GLY A 44 16.85 18.55 7.18
N PRO A 45 17.56 18.18 8.26
CA PRO A 45 18.73 17.31 8.16
C PRO A 45 18.38 15.92 7.61
N ASP A 46 19.35 15.27 6.98
CA ASP A 46 19.19 13.90 6.49
C ASP A 46 18.70 12.94 7.58
N TYR A 47 17.92 11.94 7.17
CA TYR A 47 17.36 10.92 8.07
C TYR A 47 18.42 10.27 8.98
N THR A 48 19.61 9.96 8.44
CA THR A 48 20.73 9.35 9.19
C THR A 48 21.27 10.31 10.25
N LYS A 49 21.35 11.61 9.94
CA LYS A 49 21.77 12.65 10.88
C LYS A 49 20.74 12.78 12.00
N VAL A 50 19.44 12.84 11.69
CA VAL A 50 18.38 12.88 12.72
C VAL A 50 18.44 11.64 13.61
N GLN A 51 18.65 10.45 13.03
CA GLN A 51 18.79 9.22 13.80
C GLN A 51 20.01 9.24 14.72
N SER A 52 21.14 9.80 14.28
CA SER A 52 22.33 9.97 15.11
C SER A 52 22.09 10.92 16.29
N ILE A 53 21.40 12.05 16.05
CA ILE A 53 21.01 13.02 17.07
C ILE A 53 20.09 12.37 18.09
N LYS A 54 19.09 11.59 17.63
CA LYS A 54 18.20 10.83 18.52
C LYS A 54 18.98 9.87 19.42
N LYS A 55 19.94 9.12 18.87
CA LYS A 55 20.77 8.18 19.65
C LYS A 55 21.65 8.86 20.69
N GLN A 56 22.13 10.07 20.40
CA GLN A 56 23.00 10.83 21.30
C GLN A 56 22.24 11.52 22.44
N ASN A 57 21.00 11.95 22.18
CA ASN A 57 20.26 12.83 23.09
C ASN A 57 19.06 12.16 23.79
N ILE A 58 18.59 11.02 23.30
CA ILE A 58 17.44 10.31 23.88
C ILE A 58 17.91 9.09 24.67
N VAL A 59 17.33 8.89 25.85
CA VAL A 59 17.62 7.73 26.71
C VAL A 59 17.30 6.40 25.98
N PRO A 60 18.17 5.38 26.09
CA PRO A 60 18.01 4.11 25.34
C PRO A 60 16.73 3.32 25.66
N CYS A 61 16.06 3.60 26.78
CA CYS A 61 14.82 2.92 27.16
C CYS A 61 13.61 3.36 26.32
N ILE A 62 13.70 4.46 25.57
CA ILE A 62 12.64 4.89 24.64
C ILE A 62 12.78 4.10 23.34
N LEU A 63 12.01 3.03 23.25
CA LEU A 63 11.99 2.14 22.09
C LEU A 63 11.11 2.70 20.98
N SER A 64 11.45 2.37 19.73
CA SER A 64 10.63 2.71 18.57
C SER A 64 9.71 1.55 18.24
N TYR A 65 8.41 1.82 18.04
CA TYR A 65 7.43 0.80 17.68
C TYR A 65 7.68 0.18 16.29
N TYR A 66 8.18 0.99 15.36
CA TYR A 66 8.50 0.55 14.00
C TYR A 66 9.98 0.21 13.85
N LYS A 67 10.28 -0.81 13.02
CA LYS A 67 11.65 -1.21 12.66
C LYS A 67 12.48 -0.04 12.11
N LYS A 68 11.88 0.76 11.24
CA LYS A 68 12.42 2.05 10.77
C LYS A 68 11.56 3.16 11.39
N PRO A 69 12.09 3.94 12.34
CA PRO A 69 11.36 5.07 12.91
C PRO A 69 10.90 6.02 11.81
N LEU A 70 9.65 6.48 11.90
CA LEU A 70 9.11 7.45 10.97
C LEU A 70 9.71 8.83 11.28
N LEU A 71 10.09 9.55 10.22
CA LEU A 71 10.51 10.95 10.29
C LEU A 71 9.39 11.78 9.65
N LEU A 72 8.43 12.17 10.48
CA LEU A 72 7.31 13.03 10.11
C LEU A 72 7.78 14.49 10.12
N HIS A 73 7.47 15.24 9.07
CA HIS A 73 7.85 16.66 8.98
C HIS A 73 6.64 17.60 9.00
N GLU A 74 5.47 17.14 8.56
CA GLU A 74 4.28 17.98 8.44
C GLU A 74 3.02 17.21 8.78
N GLY A 75 2.08 17.90 9.43
CA GLY A 75 0.75 17.42 9.69
C GLY A 75 -0.29 18.39 9.12
N HIS A 76 -1.38 17.85 8.59
CA HIS A 76 -2.52 18.60 8.10
C HIS A 76 -3.82 17.88 8.49
N MET A 77 -4.48 18.33 9.56
CA MET A 77 -5.62 17.65 10.16
C MET A 77 -5.28 16.17 10.47
N GLN A 78 -6.04 15.21 9.95
CA GLN A 78 -5.79 13.77 10.09
C GLN A 78 -4.62 13.22 9.27
N TRP A 79 -3.96 14.05 8.46
CA TRP A 79 -2.89 13.62 7.56
C TRP A 79 -1.51 13.91 8.14
N LEU A 80 -0.61 12.94 8.05
CA LEU A 80 0.80 13.07 8.43
C LEU A 80 1.67 12.79 7.21
N PHE A 81 2.74 13.55 7.05
CA PHE A 81 3.67 13.43 5.93
C PHE A 81 5.09 13.19 6.43
N ASP A 82 5.76 12.20 5.84
CA ASP A 82 7.17 11.94 6.12
C ASP A 82 8.11 12.77 5.24
N HIS A 83 9.38 12.84 5.62
CA HIS A 83 10.47 13.49 4.86
C HIS A 83 10.61 13.05 3.39
N THR A 84 10.01 11.93 2.99
CA THR A 84 10.02 11.45 1.58
C THR A 84 8.78 11.86 0.81
N GLY A 85 7.83 12.55 1.45
CA GLY A 85 6.54 12.94 0.90
C GLY A 85 5.45 11.87 1.02
N LYS A 86 5.70 10.76 1.73
CA LYS A 86 4.69 9.72 1.92
C LYS A 86 3.64 10.19 2.92
N ARG A 87 2.37 10.01 2.55
CA ARG A 87 1.19 10.37 3.33
C ARG A 87 0.70 9.20 4.19
N TYR A 88 0.34 9.52 5.42
CA TYR A 88 -0.22 8.62 6.43
C TYR A 88 -1.53 9.19 6.96
N LEU A 89 -2.47 8.32 7.30
CA LEU A 89 -3.69 8.67 8.01
C LEU A 89 -3.47 8.40 9.50
N ASP A 90 -3.72 9.39 10.35
CA ASP A 90 -3.72 9.20 11.80
C ASP A 90 -4.97 8.41 12.19
N MET A 91 -4.77 7.17 12.64
CA MET A 91 -5.83 6.24 13.04
C MET A 91 -5.84 6.16 14.57
N LEU A 92 -6.49 7.13 15.20
CA LEU A 92 -6.86 7.07 16.62
C LEU A 92 -8.12 6.23 16.83
#